data_AF-A0AAU9PAR3-F1
#
_entry.id   AF-A0AAU9PAR3-F1
#
_cell.length_a   1.000
_cell.length_b   1.000
_cell.length_c   1.000
_cell.angle_alpha   90.00
_cell.angle_beta   90.00
_cell.angle_gamma   90.00
#
_symmetry.space_group_name_H-M   'P 1'
#
loop_
_entity.id
_entity.type
_entity.pdbx_description
1 polymer ?
#
loop_
_entity_poly.entity_id
_entity_poly.type
_entity_poly.pdbx_seq_one_letter_code
_entity_poly.pdbx_strand_id
1 'polypeptide(L)'
;MPLLTMPLPPLPFFCSLSATMKFWGLEVKNGESHDVILGKGNILKLSLASLGEIKEEIEESVSLNIIADRKKIVVGTLHSKRQPQQSFQYLFSEDFRISHDRKHGSVYFYGIKLES
;
A
#
# COMPACT_ATOMS: atom_id res chain seq x y z
N MET A 1 24.03 -27.44 -53.38
CA MET A 1 22.85 -27.38 -52.49
C MET A 1 22.94 -26.07 -51.72
N PRO A 2 22.04 -25.10 -51.90
CA PRO A 2 22.03 -23.90 -51.07
C PRO A 2 21.28 -24.19 -49.77
N LEU A 3 21.85 -23.77 -48.66
CA LEU A 3 21.25 -23.86 -47.33
C LEU A 3 20.13 -22.80 -47.25
N LEU A 4 18.87 -23.26 -47.18
CA LEU A 4 17.71 -22.40 -46.98
C LEU A 4 17.82 -21.70 -45.61
N THR A 5 18.01 -20.39 -45.61
CA THR A 5 17.92 -19.58 -44.39
C THR A 5 16.45 -19.42 -44.02
N MET A 6 15.99 -20.13 -42.99
CA MET A 6 14.65 -19.93 -42.45
C MET A 6 14.61 -18.58 -41.69
N PRO A 7 13.57 -17.75 -41.90
CA PRO A 7 13.41 -16.51 -41.13
C PRO A 7 13.10 -16.85 -39.68
N LEU A 8 13.82 -16.22 -38.76
CA LEU A 8 13.55 -16.28 -37.33
C LEU A 8 12.09 -15.84 -37.08
N PRO A 9 11.29 -16.57 -36.27
CA PRO A 9 9.95 -16.10 -35.93
C PRO A 9 10.05 -14.74 -35.23
N PRO A 10 9.13 -13.79 -35.49
CA PRO A 10 9.09 -12.55 -34.74
C PRO A 10 8.92 -12.89 -33.26
N LEU A 11 9.82 -12.36 -32.43
CA LEU A 11 9.71 -12.44 -30.97
C LEU A 11 8.28 -12.03 -30.58
N PRO A 12 7.66 -12.72 -29.60
CA PRO A 12 6.29 -12.43 -29.23
C PRO A 12 6.23 -10.95 -28.89
N PHE A 13 5.24 -10.26 -29.45
CA PHE A 13 4.85 -8.92 -29.07
C PHE A 13 4.90 -8.83 -27.54
N PHE A 14 5.96 -8.22 -27.01
CA PHE A 14 5.96 -7.78 -25.64
C PHE A 14 4.79 -6.81 -25.58
N CYS A 15 3.69 -7.27 -24.99
CA CYS A 15 2.59 -6.44 -24.58
C CYS A 15 3.23 -5.24 -23.89
N SER A 16 3.12 -4.06 -24.52
CA SER A 16 3.59 -2.80 -23.95
C SER A 16 2.67 -2.50 -22.76
N LEU A 17 2.86 -3.22 -21.66
CA LEU A 17 2.27 -2.89 -20.38
C LEU A 17 3.06 -1.68 -19.88
N SER A 18 2.64 -0.49 -20.32
CA SER A 18 3.15 0.76 -19.77
C SER A 18 2.56 0.96 -18.37
N ALA A 19 2.90 0.07 -17.44
CA ALA A 19 2.53 0.20 -16.05
C ALA A 19 3.26 1.41 -15.47
N THR A 20 2.51 2.41 -15.01
CA THR A 20 3.08 3.60 -14.38
C THR A 20 3.12 3.41 -12.88
N MET A 21 4.30 3.49 -12.28
CA MET A 21 4.47 3.46 -10.82
C MET A 21 4.40 4.88 -10.26
N LYS A 22 3.45 5.12 -9.35
CA LYS A 22 3.28 6.39 -8.66
C LYS A 22 3.43 6.22 -7.16
N PHE A 23 4.09 7.18 -6.53
CA PHE A 23 4.09 7.28 -5.08
C PHE A 23 2.66 7.53 -4.58
N TRP A 24 2.28 6.84 -3.51
CA TRP A 24 1.00 6.98 -2.87
C TRP A 24 1.21 7.22 -1.37
N GLY A 25 0.48 8.18 -0.81
CA GLY A 25 0.51 8.51 0.60
C GLY A 25 -0.86 8.95 1.08
N LEU A 26 -1.21 8.61 2.32
CA LEU A 26 -2.48 8.97 2.94
C LEU A 26 -2.28 9.25 4.43
N GLU A 27 -2.81 10.38 4.89
CA GLU A 27 -2.98 10.69 6.31
C GLU A 27 -4.36 10.22 6.78
N VAL A 28 -4.40 9.47 7.88
CA VAL A 28 -5.64 9.09 8.55
C VAL A 28 -5.62 9.73 9.93
N LYS A 29 -6.66 10.51 10.27
CA LYS A 29 -6.80 11.15 11.58
C LYS A 29 -7.51 10.23 12.57
N ASN A 30 -7.39 10.55 13.86
CA ASN A 30 -8.03 9.79 14.93
C ASN A 30 -9.55 9.68 14.76
N GLY A 31 -10.09 8.49 14.99
CA GLY A 31 -11.53 8.22 14.89
C GLY A 31 -12.06 8.15 13.45
N GLU A 32 -11.22 8.39 12.45
CA GLU A 32 -11.60 8.30 11.05
C GLU A 32 -11.22 6.95 10.45
N SER A 33 -11.90 6.60 9.37
CA SER A 33 -11.43 5.58 8.46
C SER A 33 -11.57 6.11 7.05
N HIS A 34 -10.64 5.73 6.18
CA HIS A 34 -10.58 6.24 4.82
C HIS A 34 -10.76 5.10 3.82
N ASP A 35 -11.65 5.31 2.86
CA ASP A 35 -11.84 4.40 1.74
C ASP A 35 -10.77 4.67 0.68
N VAL A 36 -10.05 3.62 0.29
CA VAL A 36 -9.00 3.65 -0.72
C VAL A 36 -9.56 3.03 -1.99
N ILE A 37 -9.91 3.88 -2.96
CA ILE A 37 -10.45 3.47 -4.25
C ILE A 37 -9.31 3.28 -5.25
N LEU A 38 -9.06 2.04 -5.67
CA LEU A 38 -7.96 1.70 -6.56
C LEU A 38 -8.39 1.75 -8.03
N GLY A 39 -9.61 1.28 -8.34
CA GLY A 39 -10.08 1.11 -9.71
C GLY A 39 -9.54 -0.15 -10.39
N LYS A 40 -10.23 -0.63 -11.44
CA LYS A 40 -9.92 -1.89 -12.12
C LYS A 40 -8.52 -1.87 -12.74
N GLY A 41 -7.76 -2.95 -12.54
CA GLY A 41 -6.42 -3.13 -13.11
C GLY A 41 -5.29 -2.48 -12.30
N ASN A 42 -5.62 -1.63 -11.34
CA ASN A 42 -4.64 -0.95 -10.50
C ASN A 42 -4.29 -1.79 -9.27
N ILE A 43 -3.04 -1.66 -8.82
CA ILE A 43 -2.52 -2.36 -7.64
C ILE A 43 -1.87 -1.34 -6.71
N LEU A 44 -2.18 -1.39 -5.42
CA LEU A 44 -1.47 -0.62 -4.40
C LEU A 44 -0.60 -1.57 -3.56
N LYS A 45 0.71 -1.36 -3.62
CA LYS A 45 1.65 -1.93 -2.67
C LYS A 45 1.81 -0.99 -1.49
N LEU A 46 1.17 -1.31 -0.38
CA LEU A 46 1.32 -0.59 0.88
C LEU A 46 2.57 -1.11 1.61
N SER A 47 3.52 -0.21 1.90
CA SER A 47 4.88 -0.59 2.31
C SER A 47 5.34 -0.04 3.66
N LEU A 48 4.75 1.06 4.12
CA LEU A 48 5.19 1.75 5.32
C LEU A 48 4.00 2.43 5.99
N ALA A 49 4.01 2.41 7.32
CA ALA A 49 3.19 3.31 8.11
C ALA A 49 4.03 3.98 9.19
N SER A 50 3.67 5.21 9.55
CA SER A 50 4.30 5.96 10.63
C SER A 50 3.27 6.73 11.43
N LEU A 51 3.56 6.91 12.72
CA LEU A 51 2.86 7.87 13.54
C LEU A 51 3.22 9.28 13.07
N GLY A 52 2.22 10.16 12.99
CA GLY A 52 2.44 11.60 12.92
C GLY A 52 3.03 12.13 14.21
N GLU A 53 2.83 13.42 14.49
CA GLU A 53 3.39 14.07 15.69
C GLU A 53 3.21 13.24 16.97
N ILE A 54 4.31 13.01 17.68
CA ILE A 54 4.38 12.15 18.87
C ILE A 54 4.69 13.05 20.06
N LYS A 55 3.87 12.96 21.11
CA LYS A 55 4.15 13.59 22.40
C LYS A 55 5.03 12.65 23.21
N GLU A 56 6.26 13.06 23.55
CA GLU A 56 7.27 12.23 24.22
C GLU A 56 6.81 11.66 25.58
N GLU A 57 5.88 12.34 26.23
CA GLU A 57 5.36 11.97 27.54
C GLU A 57 4.41 10.76 27.51
N ILE A 58 3.83 10.41 26.34
CA ILE A 58 2.79 9.39 26.22
C ILE A 58 3.32 8.16 25.45
N GLU A 59 3.48 7.03 26.15
CA GLU A 59 3.69 5.74 25.50
C GLU A 59 2.33 5.18 25.04
N GLU A 60 2.14 5.07 23.72
CA GLU A 60 0.94 4.51 23.11
C GLU A 60 1.29 3.39 22.14
N SER A 61 0.40 2.41 22.05
CA SER A 61 0.42 1.35 21.05
C SER A 61 -0.79 1.52 20.14
N VAL A 62 -0.54 1.53 18.82
CA VAL A 62 -1.52 1.86 17.80
C VAL A 62 -1.63 0.70 16.82
N SER A 63 -2.79 0.05 16.78
CA SER A 63 -3.12 -0.99 15.82
C SER A 63 -3.54 -0.40 14.49
N LEU A 64 -2.88 -0.82 13.42
CA LEU A 64 -3.22 -0.48 12.05
C LEU A 64 -4.22 -1.51 11.52
N ASN A 65 -5.33 -1.05 10.96
CA ASN A 65 -6.42 -1.91 10.56
C ASN A 65 -6.81 -1.69 9.10
N ILE A 66 -7.01 -2.79 8.39
CA ILE A 66 -7.56 -2.81 7.05
C ILE A 66 -8.89 -3.54 7.07
N ILE A 67 -9.88 -2.96 6.41
CA ILE A 67 -11.24 -3.45 6.31
C ILE A 67 -11.51 -3.72 4.83
N ALA A 68 -11.60 -5.01 4.49
CA ALA A 68 -11.99 -5.50 3.18
C ALA A 68 -13.10 -6.53 3.37
N ASP A 69 -14.11 -6.56 2.50
CA ASP A 69 -15.25 -7.49 2.59
C ASP A 69 -15.93 -7.54 3.96
N ARG A 70 -16.06 -6.39 4.63
CA ARG A 70 -16.60 -6.25 6.00
C ARG A 70 -15.80 -7.00 7.08
N LYS A 71 -14.62 -7.52 6.75
CA LYS A 71 -13.68 -8.14 7.70
C LYS A 71 -12.60 -7.13 8.05
N LYS A 72 -12.45 -6.87 9.34
CA LYS A 72 -11.37 -6.04 9.89
C LYS A 72 -10.19 -6.93 10.24
N ILE A 73 -9.02 -6.61 9.69
CA ILE A 73 -7.77 -7.31 9.92
C ILE A 73 -6.75 -6.32 10.48
N VAL A 74 -6.07 -6.70 11.55
CA VAL A 74 -4.92 -5.95 12.09
C VAL A 74 -3.71 -6.29 11.24
N VAL A 75 -3.09 -5.27 10.66
CA VAL A 75 -1.96 -5.42 9.72
C VAL A 75 -0.63 -4.92 10.28
N GLY A 76 -0.65 -4.31 11.45
CA GLY A 76 0.55 -3.84 12.12
C GLY A 76 0.24 -3.17 13.45
N THR A 77 1.29 -2.92 14.21
CA THR A 77 1.20 -2.21 15.49
C THR A 77 2.38 -1.27 15.61
N LEU A 78 2.10 0.02 15.75
CA LEU A 78 3.10 1.05 16.00
C LEU A 78 3.18 1.33 17.50
N HIS A 79 4.37 1.71 17.97
CA HIS A 79 4.62 2.07 19.36
C HIS A 79 5.34 3.42 19.40
N SER A 80 4.77 4.41 20.09
CA SER A 80 5.29 5.79 20.04
C SER A 80 6.77 5.92 20.41
N LYS A 81 7.27 5.12 21.36
CA LYS A 81 8.67 5.16 21.82
C LYS A 81 9.59 4.12 21.18
N ARG A 82 9.06 2.93 20.89
CA ARG A 82 9.87 1.78 20.48
C ARG A 82 9.92 1.61 18.97
N GLN A 83 8.80 1.87 18.30
CA GLN A 83 8.61 1.61 16.88
C GLN A 83 7.55 2.57 16.31
N PRO A 84 7.88 3.87 16.18
CA PRO A 84 6.93 4.88 15.71
C PRO A 84 6.61 4.72 14.22
N GLN A 85 7.41 3.94 13.50
CA GLN A 85 7.19 3.58 12.10
C GLN A 85 7.48 2.09 11.90
N GLN A 86 6.75 1.48 10.97
CA GLN A 86 6.91 0.07 10.63
C GLN A 86 6.78 -0.11 9.11
N SER A 87 7.76 -0.77 8.52
CA SER A 87 7.66 -1.27 7.16
C SER A 87 7.00 -2.65 7.14
N PHE A 88 6.17 -2.87 6.14
CA PHE A 88 5.47 -4.12 5.89
C PHE A 88 5.18 -4.24 4.40
N GLN A 89 4.56 -5.32 3.93
CA GLN A 89 4.22 -5.44 2.51
C GLN A 89 2.84 -6.06 2.37
N TYR A 90 1.85 -5.22 2.04
CA TYR A 90 0.52 -5.66 1.65
C TYR A 90 0.23 -5.20 0.22
N LEU A 91 -0.38 -6.08 -0.57
CA LEU A 91 -0.75 -5.82 -1.94
C LEU A 91 -2.28 -5.82 -2.05
N PHE A 92 -2.84 -4.73 -2.57
CA PHE A 92 -4.26 -4.58 -2.78
C PHE A 92 -4.56 -4.40 -4.27
N SER A 93 -5.48 -5.19 -4.81
CA SER A 93 -6.02 -5.07 -6.17
C SER A 93 -7.50 -4.66 -6.17
N GLU A 94 -8.11 -4.56 -4.99
CA GLU A 94 -9.51 -4.20 -4.79
C GLU A 94 -9.60 -3.06 -3.78
N ASP A 95 -10.74 -2.38 -3.78
CA ASP A 95 -10.99 -1.26 -2.88
C ASP A 95 -11.05 -1.77 -1.43
N PHE A 96 -10.45 -1.01 -0.52
CA PHE A 96 -10.39 -1.35 0.89
C PHE A 96 -10.48 -0.08 1.73
N ARG A 97 -10.76 -0.25 3.01
CA ARG A 97 -10.83 0.85 3.97
C ARG A 97 -9.73 0.71 5.00
N ILE A 98 -9.06 1.80 5.31
CA ILE A 98 -7.95 1.84 6.26
C ILE A 98 -8.33 2.66 7.49
N SER A 99 -7.90 2.20 8.67
CA SER A 99 -8.18 2.85 9.95
C SER A 99 -7.11 2.52 10.99
N HIS A 100 -7.12 3.26 12.09
CA HIS A 100 -6.28 2.97 13.26
C HIS A 100 -7.05 3.26 14.55
N ASP A 101 -6.54 2.78 15.68
CA ASP A 101 -7.10 2.99 17.03
C ASP A 101 -6.39 4.10 17.84
N ARG A 102 -5.42 4.81 17.24
CA ARG A 102 -4.73 5.96 17.87
C ARG A 102 -5.74 6.98 18.39
N LYS A 103 -5.54 7.41 19.64
CA LYS A 103 -6.43 8.38 20.31
C LYS A 103 -6.15 9.83 19.92
N HIS A 104 -4.88 10.16 19.68
CA HIS A 104 -4.44 11.52 19.40
C HIS A 104 -3.52 11.57 18.19
N GLY A 105 -3.72 12.56 17.31
CA GLY A 105 -2.93 12.73 16.11
C GLY A 105 -3.30 11.75 14.99
N SER A 106 -2.43 11.64 14.00
CA SER A 106 -2.67 10.94 12.75
C SER A 106 -1.70 9.77 12.55
N VAL A 107 -2.05 8.86 11.65
CA VAL A 107 -1.14 7.85 11.11
C VAL A 107 -0.99 8.09 9.61
N TYR A 108 0.24 8.09 9.14
CA TYR A 108 0.58 8.19 7.73
C TYR A 108 0.86 6.81 7.15
N PHE A 109 0.28 6.54 5.99
CA PHE A 109 0.45 5.31 5.23
C PHE A 109 1.10 5.64 3.89
N TYR A 110 2.07 4.82 3.47
CA TYR A 110 2.82 5.04 2.24
C TYR A 110 2.94 3.77 1.43
N GLY A 111 2.96 3.94 0.11
CA GLY A 111 3.06 2.84 -0.83
C GLY A 111 3.36 3.30 -2.25
N ILE A 112 3.35 2.33 -3.14
CA ILE A 112 3.46 2.55 -4.59
C ILE A 112 2.19 2.01 -5.23
N LYS A 113 1.53 2.87 -6.01
CA LYS A 113 0.41 2.50 -6.86
C LYS A 113 0.93 2.18 -8.26
N LEU A 114 0.60 0.99 -8.77
CA LEU A 114 0.79 0.61 -10.16
C LEU A 114 -0.52 0.85 -10.89
N GLU A 115 -0.46 1.70 -11.92
CA GLU A 115 -1.58 1.99 -12.79
C GLU A 115 -1.31 1.41 -14.18
N SER A 116 -2.27 0.64 -14.70
CA SER A 116 -2.20 -0.01 -16.02
C SER A 116 -2.85 0.83 -17.11
#